data_AF-A0A1Q1NP73-F1
#
_entry.id   AF-A0A1Q1NP73-F1
#
_cell.length_a   1.000
_cell.length_b   1.000
_cell.length_c   1.000
_cell.angle_alpha   90.00
_cell.angle_beta   90.00
_cell.angle_gamma   90.00
#
_symmetry.space_group_name_H-M   'P 1'
#
loop_
_entity.id
_entity.type
_entity.pdbx_description
1 polymer ?
#
loop_
_entity_poly.entity_id
_entity_poly.type
_entity_poly.pdbx_seq_one_letter_code
_entity_poly.pdbx_strand_id
1 'polypeptide(L)' 'MKYLLLLFLIVTISTVTFAAVANDCLPDGARCHHPEQCCGGFCTNGMINGWGNHCEGVP' A
#
# COMPACT_ATOMS: atom_id res chain seq x y z
N MET A 1 -16.18 28.99 -21.70
CA MET A 1 -14.75 28.62 -21.53
C MET A 1 -14.35 28.40 -20.07
N LYS A 2 -14.74 29.27 -19.12
CA LYS A 2 -14.40 29.14 -17.68
C LYS A 2 -14.82 27.80 -17.04
N TYR A 3 -16.03 27.32 -17.32
CA TYR A 3 -16.54 26.04 -16.79
C TYR A 3 -15.81 24.81 -17.31
N LEU A 4 -15.28 24.87 -18.54
CA LEU A 4 -14.54 23.76 -19.13
C LEU A 4 -13.19 23.55 -18.44
N LEU A 5 -12.50 24.65 -18.11
CA LEU A 5 -11.22 24.62 -17.37
C LEU A 5 -11.41 24.09 -15.94
N LEU A 6 -12.53 24.46 -15.30
CA LEU A 6 -12.93 23.92 -13.99
C LEU A 6 -13.17 22.41 -14.06
N LEU A 7 -13.92 21.92 -15.05
CA LEU A 7 -14.16 20.48 -15.21
C LEU A 7 -12.86 19.67 -15.40
N PHE A 8 -11.90 20.18 -16.18
CA PHE A 8 -10.59 19.55 -16.35
C PHE A 8 -9.78 19.48 -15.05
N LEU A 9 -9.79 20.54 -14.23
CA LEU A 9 -9.12 20.55 -12.92
C LEU A 9 -9.76 19.55 -11.95
N ILE A 10 -11.08 19.46 -11.92
CA ILE A 10 -11.79 18.54 -11.03
C ILE A 10 -11.52 17.09 -11.42
N VAL A 11 -11.57 16.77 -12.73
CA VAL A 11 -11.25 15.43 -13.25
C VAL A 11 -9.81 15.05 -12.93
N THR A 12 -8.84 15.94 -13.18
CA THR A 12 -7.42 15.66 -12.88
C THR A 12 -7.18 15.47 -11.39
N ILE A 13 -7.69 16.34 -10.52
CA ILE A 13 -7.59 16.20 -9.06
C ILE A 13 -8.24 14.89 -8.58
N SER A 14 -9.41 14.54 -9.13
CA SER A 14 -10.11 13.29 -8.78
C SER A 14 -9.33 12.06 -9.23
N THR A 15 -8.70 12.07 -10.41
CA THR A 15 -7.85 10.96 -10.85
C THR A 15 -6.56 10.83 -10.03
N VAL A 16 -6.05 11.93 -9.47
CA VAL A 16 -4.83 11.94 -8.64
C VAL A 16 -5.13 11.46 -7.21
N THR A 17 -6.31 11.75 -6.66
CA THR A 17 -6.72 11.25 -5.33
C THR A 17 -7.16 9.78 -5.34
N PHE A 18 -7.58 9.24 -6.48
CA PHE A 18 -7.90 7.81 -6.62
C PHE A 18 -6.66 6.91 -6.82
N ALA A 19 -5.49 7.47 -7.14
CA ALA A 19 -4.25 6.71 -7.33
C ALA A 19 -3.45 6.47 -6.02
N ALA A 20 -3.89 7.00 -4.88
CA ALA A 20 -3.13 6.98 -3.63
C ALA A 20 -3.82 6.16 -2.53
N VAL A 21 -4.07 4.87 -2.78
CA VAL A 21 -4.04 3.84 -1.72
C VAL A 21 -3.64 2.47 -2.27
N ALA A 22 -2.84 2.44 -3.32
CA ALA A 22 -1.97 1.30 -3.55
C ALA A 22 -0.76 1.52 -2.64
N ASN A 23 -0.81 1.03 -1.40
CA ASN A 23 0.42 0.87 -0.65
C ASN A 23 1.29 -0.06 -1.50
N ASP A 24 2.38 0.45 -2.08
CA ASP A 24 3.38 -0.35 -2.80
C ASP A 24 4.08 -1.38 -1.88
N CYS A 25 3.65 -1.44 -0.62
CA CYS A 25 4.08 -2.35 0.41
C CYS A 25 2.89 -2.99 1.13
N LEU A 26 3.11 -4.21 1.59
CA LEU A 26 2.23 -5.05 2.39
C LEU A 26 2.18 -4.52 3.83
N PRO A 27 0.98 -4.43 4.42
CA PRO A 27 0.81 -4.07 5.82
C PRO A 27 1.22 -5.22 6.75
N ASP A 28 1.36 -4.92 8.03
CA ASP A 28 1.70 -5.91 9.06
C ASP A 28 0.66 -7.04 9.12
N GLY A 29 1.13 -8.26 9.35
CA GLY A 29 0.33 -9.49 9.34
C GLY A 29 -0.01 -10.02 7.94
N ALA A 30 0.26 -9.27 6.86
CA ALA A 30 0.11 -9.78 5.51
C ALA A 30 1.19 -10.84 5.20
N ARG A 31 0.85 -11.84 4.39
CA ARG A 31 1.83 -12.86 3.97
C ARG A 31 2.85 -12.25 3.02
N CYS A 32 4.12 -12.54 3.25
CA CYS A 32 5.24 -12.04 2.46
C CYS A 32 6.13 -13.17 1.97
N HIS A 33 6.82 -12.92 0.86
CA HIS A 33 7.89 -13.77 0.35
C HIS A 33 9.26 -13.13 0.55
N HIS A 34 9.32 -11.80 0.42
CA HIS A 34 10.53 -11.00 0.60
C HIS A 34 10.28 -9.81 1.53
N PRO A 35 11.29 -9.39 2.33
CA PRO A 35 11.18 -8.25 3.25
C PRO A 35 10.84 -6.92 2.57
N GLU A 36 11.30 -6.74 1.33
CA GLU A 36 11.07 -5.56 0.48
C GLU A 36 9.58 -5.29 0.24
N GLN A 37 8.79 -6.35 0.32
CA GLN A 37 7.35 -6.27 0.11
C GLN A 37 6.66 -5.65 1.30
N CYS A 38 7.24 -5.65 2.50
CA CYS A 38 6.60 -5.18 3.73
C CYS A 38 6.91 -3.71 3.99
N CYS A 39 5.94 -2.93 4.48
CA CYS A 39 6.15 -1.50 4.74
C CYS A 39 7.21 -1.24 5.83
N GLY A 40 7.34 -2.16 6.79
CA GLY A 40 8.40 -2.14 7.78
C GLY A 40 9.75 -2.67 7.29
N GLY A 41 9.81 -3.29 6.11
CA GLY A 41 11.01 -3.95 5.59
C GLY A 41 11.34 -5.29 6.25
N PHE A 42 10.43 -5.86 7.04
CA PHE A 42 10.63 -7.12 7.75
C PHE A 42 9.58 -8.15 7.36
N CYS A 43 10.04 -9.31 6.88
CA CYS A 43 9.23 -10.49 6.60
C CYS A 43 9.70 -11.60 7.54
N THR A 44 8.96 -11.84 8.62
CA THR A 44 9.32 -12.81 9.65
C THR A 44 8.52 -14.10 9.50
N ASN A 45 9.08 -15.19 10.01
CA ASN A 45 8.52 -16.51 9.83
C ASN A 45 7.70 -16.92 11.07
N GLY A 46 6.38 -16.80 10.98
CA GLY A 46 5.40 -17.27 11.96
C GLY A 46 5.20 -18.79 11.96
N MET A 47 6.25 -19.59 11.79
CA MET A 47 6.16 -21.06 11.79
C MET A 47 5.65 -21.62 13.13
N ILE A 48 5.83 -20.90 14.23
CA ILE A 48 5.43 -21.34 15.58
C ILE A 48 3.91 -21.50 15.74
N ASN A 49 3.10 -20.72 15.03
CA ASN A 49 1.63 -20.78 15.09
C ASN A 49 0.99 -21.18 13.75
N GLY A 50 1.79 -21.62 12.76
CA GLY A 50 1.31 -22.05 11.45
C GLY A 50 0.90 -20.90 10.52
N TRP A 51 1.35 -19.67 10.79
CA TRP A 51 1.00 -18.48 9.99
C TRP A 51 1.85 -18.33 8.72
N GLY A 52 3.00 -18.99 8.65
CA GLY A 52 3.96 -18.85 7.55
C GLY A 52 4.69 -17.52 7.63
N ASN A 53 5.28 -17.07 6.52
CA ASN A 53 5.99 -15.79 6.46
C ASN A 53 5.00 -14.62 6.43
N HIS A 54 5.11 -13.67 7.36
CA HIS A 54 4.27 -12.48 7.45
C HIS A 54 5.08 -11.19 7.68
N CYS A 55 4.52 -10.06 7.26
CA CYS A 55 5.12 -8.75 7.49
C CYS A 55 4.99 -8.36 8.96
N GLU A 56 6.08 -7.92 9.58
CA GLU A 56 6.04 -7.34 10.92
C GLU A 56 6.34 -5.85 10.87
N GLY A 57 5.57 -5.12 11.68
CA GLY A 57 5.76 -3.69 11.87
C GLY A 57 6.99 -3.45 12.72
N VAL A 58 7.77 -2.45 12.34
CA VAL A 58 8.86 -1.95 13.19
C VAL A 58 8.21 -1.39 14.47
N PRO A 59 8.69 -1.72 15.68
CA PRO A 59 8.15 -1.17 16.92
C PRO A 59 8.27 0.36 17.01
#